data_AF-W4LSU3-F1
#
_entry.id   AF-W4LSU3-F1
#
_cell.length_a   1.000
_cell.length_b   1.000
_cell.length_c   1.000
_cell.angle_alpha   90.00
_cell.angle_beta   90.00
_cell.angle_gamma   90.00
#
_symmetry.space_group_name_H-M   'P 1'
#
loop_
_entity.id
_entity.type
_entity.pdbx_description
1 polymer ?
#
loop_
_entity_poly.entity_id
_entity_poly.type
_entity_poly.pdbx_seq_one_letter_code
_entity_poly.pdbx_strand_id
1 'polypeptide(L)'
;MLDTKTVQQARGQFSLDDLREIWEDTTYPVDKHPELLQLMIRFELCFQLGQSRDYVAPELLSLHPPVFAWDDKDNLQFEYHYTFMPAGILTRFMARKHELIENNTYWKNGVVLRWNENRALVVSEPLNRKLIIRVSGDDKAGLLAVIRQELQYIHRTLNNPEVKQMIPCICPTCRRGNPFFFDYATLHRYRNAGETEIICDTSIQRVPIAKLLSGVLPENRPVPDPLDTTPERVIYAEYYYEGLTVPMKNTPEPSPSPKSPWTTGSFYLLIAVTMLAALAVIGKTLNLWILPVIILGGLLLTTVVGGFQLKQDERLKEENFLQLMEMAFKQIPLLGKLAKENQDNTDSESRSSP
;
A
#
# COMPACT_ATOMS: atom_id res chain seq x y z
N MET A 1 -12.34 8.61 -24.44
CA MET A 1 -12.29 7.13 -24.58
C MET A 1 -13.05 6.45 -23.44
N LEU A 2 -12.59 6.47 -22.19
CA LEU A 2 -13.32 5.83 -21.08
C LEU A 2 -14.71 6.46 -20.78
N ASP A 3 -14.87 7.74 -21.11
CA ASP A 3 -16.14 8.47 -20.94
C ASP A 3 -17.09 8.37 -22.15
N THR A 4 -16.69 7.68 -23.23
CA THR A 4 -17.49 7.63 -24.46
C THR A 4 -18.61 6.59 -24.36
N LYS A 5 -19.84 7.00 -24.68
CA LYS A 5 -21.05 6.14 -24.58
C LYS A 5 -20.90 4.82 -25.33
N THR A 6 -20.26 4.81 -26.50
CA THR A 6 -20.04 3.62 -27.33
C THR A 6 -19.28 2.52 -26.56
N VAL A 7 -18.17 2.86 -25.91
CA VAL A 7 -17.35 1.88 -25.15
C VAL A 7 -18.06 1.44 -23.88
N GLN A 8 -18.79 2.34 -23.22
CA GLN A 8 -19.57 2.00 -22.03
C GLN A 8 -20.72 1.03 -22.37
N GLN A 9 -21.41 1.25 -23.48
CA GLN A 9 -22.46 0.36 -23.97
C GLN A 9 -21.90 -0.99 -24.43
N ALA A 10 -20.70 -1.00 -25.02
CA ALA A 10 -19.95 -2.20 -25.35
C ALA A 10 -19.26 -2.86 -24.13
N ARG A 11 -19.55 -2.40 -22.91
CA ARG A 11 -19.02 -2.95 -21.64
C ARG A 11 -17.49 -3.02 -21.61
N GLY A 12 -16.84 -1.99 -22.13
CA GLY A 12 -15.39 -1.89 -22.13
C GLY A 12 -14.68 -2.60 -23.28
N GLN A 13 -15.40 -3.27 -24.19
CA GLN A 13 -14.81 -3.82 -25.42
C GLN A 13 -14.73 -2.74 -26.50
N PHE A 14 -13.61 -2.68 -27.21
CA PHE A 14 -13.40 -1.73 -28.31
C PHE A 14 -12.34 -2.23 -29.29
N SER A 15 -12.43 -1.78 -30.54
CA SER A 15 -11.49 -2.03 -31.62
C SER A 15 -10.64 -0.79 -31.92
N LEU A 16 -9.66 -0.93 -32.82
CA LEU A 16 -8.91 0.20 -33.35
C LEU A 16 -9.80 1.18 -34.13
N ASP A 17 -10.84 0.69 -34.80
CA ASP A 17 -11.75 1.54 -35.57
C ASP A 17 -12.63 2.37 -34.63
N ASP A 18 -13.10 1.80 -33.52
CA ASP A 18 -13.81 2.54 -32.47
C ASP A 18 -12.93 3.67 -31.91
N LEU A 19 -11.64 3.42 -31.68
CA LEU A 19 -10.71 4.46 -31.22
C LEU A 19 -10.54 5.60 -32.22
N ARG A 20 -10.56 5.31 -33.53
CA ARG A 20 -10.49 6.37 -34.54
C ARG A 20 -11.71 7.29 -34.46
N GLU A 21 -12.90 6.73 -34.35
CA GLU A 21 -14.15 7.50 -34.22
C GLU A 21 -14.17 8.28 -32.90
N ILE A 22 -13.79 7.65 -31.78
CA ILE A 22 -13.77 8.28 -30.45
C ILE A 22 -12.80 9.46 -30.38
N TRP A 23 -11.68 9.38 -31.10
CA TRP A 23 -10.64 10.40 -31.10
C TRP A 23 -10.73 11.37 -32.29
N GLU A 24 -11.66 11.16 -33.22
CA GLU A 24 -11.83 12.00 -34.41
C GLU A 24 -12.07 13.48 -34.05
N ASP A 25 -12.87 13.72 -33.01
CA ASP A 25 -13.18 15.07 -32.49
C ASP A 25 -12.15 15.60 -31.47
N THR A 26 -11.01 14.92 -31.30
CA THR A 26 -9.97 15.33 -30.35
C THR A 26 -8.82 16.05 -31.04
N THR A 27 -8.00 16.77 -30.27
CA THR A 27 -6.79 17.44 -30.78
C THR A 27 -5.68 16.45 -31.21
N TYR A 28 -5.89 15.14 -31.09
CA TYR A 28 -4.87 14.13 -31.37
C TYR A 28 -4.91 13.72 -32.86
N PRO A 29 -3.78 13.81 -33.58
CA PRO A 29 -3.68 13.33 -34.96
C PRO A 29 -3.89 11.81 -35.06
N VAL A 30 -4.52 11.34 -36.14
CA VAL A 30 -4.82 9.91 -36.38
C VAL A 30 -3.57 9.02 -36.36
N ASP A 31 -2.43 9.55 -36.82
CA ASP A 31 -1.14 8.86 -36.79
C ASP A 31 -0.60 8.64 -35.37
N LYS A 32 -1.17 9.31 -34.34
CA LYS A 32 -0.81 9.17 -32.92
C LYS A 32 -1.69 8.21 -32.13
N HIS A 33 -2.78 7.73 -32.73
CA HIS A 33 -3.71 6.81 -32.07
C HIS A 33 -3.03 5.49 -31.64
N PRO A 34 -2.13 4.87 -32.43
CA PRO A 34 -1.42 3.66 -32.00
C PRO A 34 -0.54 3.88 -30.76
N GLU A 35 0.18 5.01 -30.68
CA GLU A 35 1.02 5.34 -29.52
C GLU A 35 0.18 5.57 -28.26
N LEU A 36 -0.98 6.22 -28.37
CA LEU A 36 -1.91 6.39 -27.26
C LEU A 36 -2.45 5.05 -26.76
N LEU A 37 -2.82 4.14 -27.66
CA LEU A 37 -3.23 2.79 -27.28
C LEU A 37 -2.11 2.04 -26.58
N GLN A 38 -0.89 2.09 -27.11
CA GLN A 38 0.27 1.46 -26.49
C GLN A 38 0.54 2.03 -25.08
N LEU A 39 0.29 3.32 -24.88
CA LEU A 39 0.38 3.97 -23.59
C LEU A 39 -0.70 3.45 -22.63
N MET A 40 -1.94 3.28 -23.09
CA MET A 40 -3.03 2.69 -22.28
C MET A 40 -2.69 1.26 -21.84
N ILE A 41 -2.14 0.44 -22.73
CA ILE A 41 -1.67 -0.92 -22.42
C ILE A 41 -0.53 -0.86 -21.39
N ARG A 42 0.44 0.04 -21.59
CA ARG A 42 1.58 0.23 -20.67
C ARG A 42 1.14 0.66 -19.27
N PHE A 43 0.08 1.46 -19.17
CA PHE A 43 -0.53 1.85 -17.90
C PHE A 43 -1.55 0.84 -17.37
N GLU A 44 -1.66 -0.34 -18.00
CA GLU A 44 -2.52 -1.44 -17.56
C GLU A 44 -4.00 -1.05 -17.48
N LEU A 45 -4.42 -0.11 -18.34
CA LEU A 45 -5.80 0.39 -18.45
C LEU A 45 -6.65 -0.49 -19.38
N CYS A 46 -6.01 -1.17 -20.31
CA CYS A 46 -6.64 -2.11 -21.23
C CYS A 46 -5.67 -3.26 -21.59
N PHE A 47 -6.23 -4.31 -22.19
CA PHE A 47 -5.47 -5.44 -22.75
C PHE A 47 -6.10 -5.93 -24.05
N GLN A 48 -5.31 -6.62 -24.86
CA GLN A 48 -5.74 -7.20 -26.13
C GLN A 48 -6.32 -8.61 -25.92
N LEU A 49 -7.40 -8.95 -26.62
CA LEU A 49 -8.01 -10.28 -26.55
C LEU A 49 -7.29 -11.27 -27.46
N GLY A 50 -6.35 -12.03 -26.90
CA GLY A 50 -5.60 -13.03 -27.64
C GLY A 50 -4.90 -12.43 -28.87
N GLN A 51 -5.19 -12.96 -30.05
CA GLN A 51 -4.66 -12.47 -31.33
C GLN A 51 -5.67 -11.60 -32.11
N SER A 52 -6.80 -11.23 -31.50
CA SER A 52 -7.80 -10.37 -32.18
C SER A 52 -7.35 -8.91 -32.20
N ARG A 53 -8.05 -8.05 -32.96
CA ARG A 53 -7.83 -6.59 -32.92
C ARG A 53 -8.68 -5.88 -31.87
N ASP A 54 -9.27 -6.65 -30.97
CA ASP A 54 -10.17 -6.16 -29.94
C ASP A 54 -9.44 -6.03 -28.62
N TYR A 55 -9.82 -5.00 -27.89
CA TYR A 55 -9.25 -4.63 -26.61
C TYR A 55 -10.35 -4.53 -25.57
N VAL A 56 -9.96 -4.71 -24.32
CA VAL A 56 -10.84 -4.65 -23.16
C VAL A 56 -10.29 -3.65 -22.17
N ALA A 57 -11.12 -2.68 -21.78
CA ALA A 57 -10.89 -1.78 -20.66
C ALA A 57 -11.61 -2.33 -19.41
N PRO A 58 -10.92 -2.95 -18.43
CA PRO A 58 -11.58 -3.72 -17.38
C PRO A 58 -12.45 -2.86 -16.44
N GLU A 59 -12.16 -1.57 -16.31
CA GLU A 59 -12.90 -0.64 -15.48
C GLU A 59 -14.36 -0.44 -15.92
N LEU A 60 -14.62 -0.66 -17.22
CA LEU A 60 -15.91 -0.49 -17.87
C LEU A 60 -16.70 -1.80 -18.02
N LEU A 61 -16.17 -2.90 -17.51
CA LEU A 61 -16.85 -4.19 -17.54
C LEU A 61 -18.17 -4.17 -16.75
N SER A 62 -19.04 -5.10 -17.11
CA SER A 62 -20.27 -5.38 -16.34
C SER A 62 -19.95 -5.69 -14.89
N LEU A 63 -20.78 -5.22 -13.96
CA LEU A 63 -20.73 -5.64 -12.55
C LEU A 63 -21.18 -7.09 -12.36
N HIS A 64 -22.06 -7.58 -13.23
CA HIS A 64 -22.60 -8.94 -13.15
C HIS A 64 -21.66 -9.93 -13.85
N PRO A 65 -21.36 -11.07 -13.21
CA PRO A 65 -20.58 -12.12 -13.83
C PRO A 65 -21.32 -12.72 -15.04
N PRO A 66 -20.59 -13.14 -16.09
CA PRO A 66 -21.17 -14.00 -17.12
C PRO A 66 -21.54 -15.37 -16.53
N VAL A 67 -22.27 -16.19 -17.29
CA VAL A 67 -22.52 -17.58 -16.91
C VAL A 67 -21.26 -18.40 -17.14
N PHE A 68 -20.77 -19.08 -16.10
CA PHE A 68 -19.66 -20.04 -16.19
C PHE A 68 -19.85 -21.19 -15.20
N ALA A 69 -19.26 -22.34 -15.50
CA ALA A 69 -19.25 -23.48 -14.59
C ALA A 69 -18.12 -23.33 -13.57
N TRP A 70 -18.43 -23.48 -12.28
CA TRP A 70 -17.45 -23.51 -11.20
C TRP A 70 -17.90 -24.53 -10.16
N ASP A 71 -16.98 -25.39 -9.73
CA ASP A 71 -17.24 -26.31 -8.62
C ASP A 71 -16.67 -25.69 -7.34
N ASP A 72 -17.54 -25.42 -6.38
CA ASP A 72 -17.14 -24.86 -5.08
C ASP A 72 -16.47 -25.89 -4.16
N LYS A 73 -16.46 -27.18 -4.53
CA LYS A 73 -15.87 -28.26 -3.73
C LYS A 73 -14.36 -28.31 -3.87
N ASP A 74 -13.71 -28.67 -2.76
CA ASP A 74 -12.27 -28.91 -2.66
C ASP A 74 -11.39 -27.78 -3.24
N ASN A 75 -11.87 -26.53 -3.18
CA ASN A 75 -11.06 -25.40 -3.58
C ASN A 75 -10.03 -25.07 -2.51
N LEU A 76 -8.83 -24.75 -2.97
CA LEU A 76 -7.95 -23.90 -2.18
C LEU A 76 -8.56 -22.50 -2.14
N GLN A 77 -8.64 -21.88 -0.97
CA GLN A 77 -9.06 -20.49 -0.84
C GLN A 77 -8.00 -19.67 -0.11
N PHE A 78 -7.76 -18.46 -0.64
CA PHE A 78 -6.80 -17.50 -0.12
C PHE A 78 -7.36 -16.09 -0.26
N GLU A 79 -7.23 -15.26 0.76
CA GLU A 79 -7.77 -13.90 0.74
C GLU A 79 -6.72 -12.85 1.08
N TYR A 80 -6.80 -11.70 0.43
CA TYR A 80 -6.14 -10.48 0.86
C TYR A 80 -7.15 -9.57 1.55
N HIS A 81 -6.89 -9.21 2.80
CA HIS A 81 -7.72 -8.26 3.58
C HIS A 81 -6.95 -6.94 3.71
N TYR A 82 -7.48 -5.88 3.10
CA TYR A 82 -6.82 -4.57 3.07
C TYR A 82 -7.34 -3.66 4.18
N THR A 83 -6.46 -2.89 4.82
CA THR A 83 -6.89 -1.78 5.68
C THR A 83 -7.56 -0.70 4.82
N PHE A 84 -6.92 -0.37 3.69
CA PHE A 84 -7.44 0.48 2.62
C PHE A 84 -7.19 -0.21 1.29
N MET A 85 -8.24 -0.55 0.55
CA MET A 85 -8.12 -1.26 -0.72
C MET A 85 -7.87 -0.26 -1.86
N PRO A 86 -6.69 -0.30 -2.52
CA PRO A 86 -6.44 0.51 -3.71
C PRO A 86 -7.46 0.23 -4.82
N ALA A 87 -7.83 1.28 -5.55
CA ALA A 87 -8.61 1.14 -6.77
C ALA A 87 -7.82 0.39 -7.85
N GLY A 88 -8.52 -0.36 -8.70
CA GLY A 88 -7.94 -0.95 -9.90
C GLY A 88 -6.98 -2.14 -9.69
N ILE A 89 -6.84 -2.71 -8.48
CA ILE A 89 -6.00 -3.91 -8.27
C ILE A 89 -6.39 -5.02 -9.25
N LEU A 90 -7.68 -5.34 -9.31
CA LEU A 90 -8.18 -6.40 -10.19
C LEU A 90 -8.09 -6.01 -11.67
N THR A 91 -8.36 -4.75 -12.02
CA THR A 91 -8.20 -4.21 -13.39
C THR A 91 -6.79 -4.42 -13.91
N ARG A 92 -5.80 -4.03 -13.11
CA ARG A 92 -4.38 -4.18 -13.45
C ARG A 92 -3.98 -5.65 -13.50
N PHE A 93 -4.50 -6.47 -12.58
CA PHE A 93 -4.27 -7.91 -12.58
C PHE A 93 -4.81 -8.57 -13.86
N MET A 94 -6.02 -8.24 -14.30
CA MET A 94 -6.58 -8.72 -15.56
C MET A 94 -5.73 -8.26 -16.75
N ALA A 95 -5.32 -6.99 -16.79
CA ALA A 95 -4.49 -6.48 -17.88
C ALA A 95 -3.14 -7.22 -17.99
N ARG A 96 -2.56 -7.62 -16.86
CA ARG A 96 -1.26 -8.33 -16.82
C ARG A 96 -1.38 -9.83 -17.04
N LYS A 97 -2.50 -10.46 -16.65
CA LYS A 97 -2.73 -11.91 -16.77
C LYS A 97 -3.85 -12.27 -17.76
N HIS A 98 -4.09 -11.41 -18.74
CA HIS A 98 -5.15 -11.61 -19.72
C HIS A 98 -4.96 -12.89 -20.55
N GLU A 99 -3.72 -13.33 -20.77
CA GLU A 99 -3.40 -14.58 -21.48
C GLU A 99 -3.93 -15.84 -20.77
N LEU A 100 -4.13 -15.78 -19.44
CA LEU A 100 -4.65 -16.89 -18.65
C LEU A 100 -6.17 -16.86 -18.54
N ILE A 101 -6.85 -15.85 -19.06
CA ILE A 101 -8.31 -15.72 -18.95
C ILE A 101 -8.99 -16.86 -19.70
N GLU A 102 -9.83 -17.59 -18.97
CA GLU A 102 -10.57 -18.70 -19.53
C GLU A 102 -11.78 -18.21 -20.32
N ASN A 103 -11.86 -18.51 -21.63
CA ASN A 103 -13.06 -18.33 -22.45
C ASN A 103 -13.70 -16.93 -22.33
N ASN A 104 -12.89 -15.88 -22.18
CA ASN A 104 -13.35 -14.50 -21.93
C ASN A 104 -14.27 -14.36 -20.70
N THR A 105 -14.05 -15.17 -19.66
CA THR A 105 -14.85 -15.18 -18.43
C THR A 105 -14.31 -14.15 -17.44
N TYR A 106 -14.76 -12.90 -17.60
CA TYR A 106 -14.42 -11.78 -16.73
C TYR A 106 -15.59 -10.82 -16.54
N TRP A 107 -15.55 -10.07 -15.46
CA TRP A 107 -16.45 -8.97 -15.13
C TRP A 107 -15.69 -7.98 -14.25
N LYS A 108 -16.29 -6.82 -13.97
CA LYS A 108 -15.62 -5.72 -13.25
C LYS A 108 -14.97 -6.14 -11.92
N ASN A 109 -15.58 -7.10 -11.24
CA ASN A 109 -15.18 -7.57 -9.92
C ASN A 109 -14.65 -9.01 -9.91
N GLY A 110 -14.43 -9.65 -11.05
CA GLY A 110 -13.81 -10.97 -11.03
C GLY A 110 -13.40 -11.52 -12.39
N VAL A 111 -12.53 -12.50 -12.35
CA VAL A 111 -11.98 -13.17 -13.53
C VAL A 111 -11.78 -14.64 -13.23
N VAL A 112 -12.03 -15.47 -14.23
CA VAL A 112 -11.66 -16.89 -14.20
C VAL A 112 -10.43 -17.10 -15.07
N LEU A 113 -9.41 -17.71 -14.47
CA LEU A 113 -8.15 -18.06 -15.11
C LEU A 113 -8.05 -19.56 -15.28
N ARG A 114 -7.33 -19.98 -16.32
CA ARG A 114 -6.97 -21.37 -16.57
C ARG A 114 -5.47 -21.47 -16.84
N TRP A 115 -4.83 -22.43 -16.18
CA TRP A 115 -3.44 -22.78 -16.45
C TRP A 115 -3.26 -24.29 -16.29
N ASN A 116 -2.90 -24.95 -17.40
CA ASN A 116 -2.96 -26.41 -17.52
C ASN A 116 -4.37 -26.92 -17.12
N GLU A 117 -4.41 -27.95 -16.29
CA GLU A 117 -5.65 -28.53 -15.75
C GLU A 117 -6.20 -27.78 -14.51
N ASN A 118 -5.61 -26.63 -14.15
CA ASN A 118 -6.02 -25.85 -12.98
C ASN A 118 -6.85 -24.65 -13.40
N ARG A 119 -7.79 -24.26 -12.53
CA ARG A 119 -8.60 -23.06 -12.70
C ARG A 119 -8.56 -22.21 -11.45
N ALA A 120 -8.56 -20.90 -11.63
CA ALA A 120 -8.63 -19.96 -10.52
C ALA A 120 -9.75 -18.95 -10.73
N LEU A 121 -10.53 -18.71 -9.69
CA LEU A 121 -11.52 -17.66 -9.60
C LEU A 121 -10.97 -16.56 -8.70
N VAL A 122 -10.71 -15.38 -9.27
CA VAL A 122 -10.22 -14.21 -8.54
C VAL A 122 -11.35 -13.18 -8.47
N VAL A 123 -11.78 -12.81 -7.27
CA VAL A 123 -12.92 -11.91 -7.03
C VAL A 123 -12.50 -10.77 -6.13
N SER A 124 -12.82 -9.54 -6.54
CA SER A 124 -12.62 -8.32 -5.77
C SER A 124 -13.93 -7.91 -5.10
N GLU A 125 -13.89 -7.67 -3.80
CA GLU A 125 -15.01 -7.12 -3.02
C GLU A 125 -14.59 -5.77 -2.41
N PRO A 126 -14.72 -4.65 -3.17
CA PRO A 126 -14.25 -3.33 -2.72
C PRO A 126 -14.89 -2.87 -1.40
N LEU A 127 -16.18 -3.16 -1.20
CA LEU A 127 -16.91 -2.79 0.01
C LEU A 127 -16.37 -3.47 1.26
N ASN A 128 -16.00 -4.75 1.13
CA ASN A 128 -15.41 -5.55 2.21
C ASN A 128 -13.89 -5.40 2.30
N ARG A 129 -13.27 -4.68 1.35
CA ARG A 129 -11.82 -4.52 1.21
C ARG A 129 -11.10 -5.87 1.10
N LYS A 130 -11.65 -6.76 0.28
CA LYS A 130 -11.12 -8.11 0.08
C LYS A 130 -10.81 -8.40 -1.38
N LEU A 131 -9.75 -9.17 -1.60
CA LEU A 131 -9.51 -9.89 -2.84
C LEU A 131 -9.47 -11.38 -2.51
N ILE A 132 -10.39 -12.15 -3.07
CA ILE A 132 -10.62 -13.57 -2.79
C ILE A 132 -10.11 -14.37 -3.99
N ILE A 133 -9.30 -15.37 -3.73
CA ILE A 133 -8.77 -16.30 -4.74
C ILE A 133 -9.23 -17.70 -4.36
N ARG A 134 -9.89 -18.38 -5.30
CA ARG A 134 -10.22 -19.80 -5.20
C ARG A 134 -9.52 -20.55 -6.32
N VAL A 135 -8.90 -21.69 -6.02
CA VAL A 135 -8.18 -22.50 -6.99
C VAL A 135 -8.64 -23.95 -6.93
N SER A 136 -8.97 -24.50 -8.10
CA SER A 136 -9.31 -25.90 -8.34
C SER A 136 -8.31 -26.54 -9.31
N GLY A 137 -8.22 -27.88 -9.27
CA GLY A 137 -7.25 -28.68 -10.03
C GLY A 137 -6.24 -29.40 -9.14
N ASP A 138 -5.29 -30.09 -9.76
CA ASP A 138 -4.30 -30.90 -9.04
C ASP A 138 -3.15 -30.07 -8.47
N ASP A 139 -2.77 -28.99 -9.16
CA ASP A 139 -1.71 -28.05 -8.77
C ASP A 139 -2.26 -26.69 -8.30
N LYS A 140 -3.07 -26.73 -7.24
CA LYS A 140 -3.67 -25.54 -6.64
C LYS A 140 -2.60 -24.55 -6.14
N ALA A 141 -1.53 -25.09 -5.54
CA ALA A 141 -0.44 -24.29 -4.98
C ALA A 141 0.37 -23.56 -6.05
N GLY A 142 0.67 -24.23 -7.17
CA GLY A 142 1.39 -23.64 -8.30
C GLY A 142 0.62 -22.47 -8.92
N LEU A 143 -0.66 -22.68 -9.27
CA LEU A 143 -1.47 -21.60 -9.85
C LEU A 143 -1.67 -20.44 -8.85
N LEU A 144 -1.85 -20.74 -7.56
CA LEU A 144 -1.90 -19.70 -6.54
C LEU A 144 -0.59 -18.90 -6.48
N ALA A 145 0.58 -19.54 -6.57
CA ALA A 145 1.87 -18.87 -6.54
C ALA A 145 2.01 -17.86 -7.70
N VAL A 146 1.62 -18.26 -8.93
CA VAL A 146 1.60 -17.38 -10.11
C VAL A 146 0.72 -16.14 -9.87
N ILE A 147 -0.48 -16.34 -9.32
CA ILE A 147 -1.41 -15.25 -9.00
C ILE A 147 -0.84 -14.33 -7.92
N ARG A 148 -0.29 -14.90 -6.85
CA ARG A 148 0.28 -14.14 -5.72
C ARG A 148 1.48 -13.32 -6.14
N GLN A 149 2.34 -13.84 -7.00
CA GLN A 149 3.50 -13.11 -7.52
C GLN A 149 3.06 -11.87 -8.29
N GLU A 150 2.05 -12.00 -9.14
CA GLU A 150 1.53 -10.87 -9.92
C GLU A 150 0.88 -9.81 -9.02
N LEU A 151 0.07 -10.24 -8.06
CA LEU A 151 -0.53 -9.32 -7.08
C LEU A 151 0.54 -8.62 -6.23
N GLN A 152 1.62 -9.31 -5.88
CA GLN A 152 2.73 -8.72 -5.14
C GLN A 152 3.45 -7.64 -5.95
N TYR A 153 3.61 -7.83 -7.27
CA TYR A 153 4.12 -6.79 -8.16
C TYR A 153 3.18 -5.56 -8.17
N ILE A 154 1.87 -5.78 -8.35
CA ILE A 154 0.87 -4.71 -8.34
C ILE A 154 0.92 -3.95 -7.00
N HIS A 155 0.95 -4.65 -5.87
CA HIS A 155 1.07 -4.02 -4.54
C HIS A 155 2.30 -3.13 -4.42
N ARG A 156 3.47 -3.57 -4.92
CA ARG A 156 4.71 -2.75 -4.90
C ARG A 156 4.54 -1.45 -5.67
N THR A 157 3.93 -1.52 -6.86
CA THR A 157 3.67 -0.33 -7.69
C THR A 157 2.59 0.60 -7.12
N LEU A 158 1.81 0.12 -6.14
CA LEU A 158 0.78 0.89 -5.41
C LEU A 158 1.26 1.32 -4.02
N ASN A 159 2.57 1.54 -3.85
CA ASN A 159 3.19 1.95 -2.59
C ASN A 159 3.01 0.95 -1.43
N ASN A 160 2.91 -0.34 -1.72
CA ASN A 160 2.79 -1.43 -0.74
C ASN A 160 1.66 -1.18 0.29
N PRO A 161 0.38 -1.27 -0.14
CA PRO A 161 -0.75 -1.07 0.77
C PRO A 161 -0.68 -2.02 1.96
N GLU A 162 -1.16 -1.56 3.12
CA GLU A 162 -1.29 -2.43 4.29
C GLU A 162 -2.34 -3.52 4.02
N VAL A 163 -1.89 -4.78 3.96
CA VAL A 163 -2.70 -5.92 3.56
C VAL A 163 -2.28 -7.17 4.35
N LYS A 164 -3.27 -7.94 4.79
CA LYS A 164 -3.08 -9.25 5.42
C LYS A 164 -3.44 -10.36 4.44
N GLN A 165 -2.61 -11.39 4.43
CA GLN A 165 -2.82 -12.62 3.66
C GLN A 165 -3.51 -13.63 4.56
N MET A 166 -4.66 -14.15 4.15
CA MET A 166 -5.57 -14.87 5.03
C MET A 166 -5.91 -16.25 4.46
N ILE A 167 -5.89 -17.26 5.33
CA ILE A 167 -6.21 -18.65 5.00
C ILE A 167 -7.42 -19.09 5.83
N PRO A 168 -8.48 -19.64 5.21
CA PRO A 168 -9.63 -20.13 5.93
C PRO A 168 -9.27 -21.36 6.77
N CYS A 169 -9.85 -21.42 7.97
CA CYS A 169 -9.71 -22.54 8.86
C CYS A 169 -10.38 -23.80 8.27
N ILE A 170 -9.70 -24.93 8.40
CA ILE A 170 -10.14 -26.23 7.87
C ILE A 170 -10.83 -27.12 8.91
N CYS A 171 -11.14 -26.61 10.11
CA CYS A 171 -11.83 -27.41 11.14
C CYS A 171 -13.28 -27.75 10.73
N PRO A 172 -13.90 -28.80 11.29
CA PRO A 172 -15.26 -29.22 10.92
C PRO A 172 -16.32 -28.12 11.04
N THR A 173 -16.20 -27.23 12.03
CA THR A 173 -17.12 -26.10 12.20
C THR A 173 -16.96 -25.09 11.07
N CYS A 174 -15.73 -24.69 10.75
CA CYS A 174 -15.45 -23.73 9.69
C CYS A 174 -15.76 -24.26 8.29
N ARG A 175 -15.65 -25.57 8.04
CA ARG A 175 -16.03 -26.18 6.75
C ARG A 175 -17.53 -26.16 6.46
N ARG A 176 -18.39 -26.05 7.49
CA ARG A 176 -19.86 -26.11 7.35
C ARG A 176 -20.52 -24.74 7.30
N GLY A 177 -19.78 -23.67 7.55
CA GLY A 177 -20.32 -22.31 7.66
C GLY A 177 -19.29 -21.27 7.23
N ASN A 178 -19.34 -20.10 7.86
CA ASN A 178 -18.36 -19.05 7.62
C ASN A 178 -17.06 -19.37 8.36
N PRO A 179 -15.94 -19.58 7.65
CA PRO A 179 -14.70 -19.98 8.29
C PRO A 179 -14.08 -18.81 9.06
N PHE A 180 -13.41 -19.15 10.17
CA PHE A 180 -12.39 -18.28 10.75
C PHE A 180 -11.22 -18.17 9.77
N PHE A 181 -10.53 -17.03 9.74
CA PHE A 181 -9.37 -16.84 8.88
C PHE A 181 -8.11 -16.60 9.71
N PHE A 182 -7.09 -17.40 9.42
CA PHE A 182 -5.75 -17.23 9.98
C PHE A 182 -4.91 -16.30 9.12
N ASP A 183 -4.20 -15.37 9.75
CA ASP A 183 -3.14 -14.61 9.08
C ASP A 183 -1.98 -15.53 8.72
N TYR A 184 -1.63 -15.56 7.44
CA TYR A 184 -0.55 -16.34 6.87
C TYR A 184 0.79 -16.04 7.54
N ALA A 185 1.10 -14.77 7.82
CA ALA A 185 2.35 -14.40 8.48
C ALA A 185 2.41 -14.99 9.89
N THR A 186 1.27 -15.01 10.59
CA THR A 186 1.15 -15.65 11.91
C THR A 186 1.38 -17.16 11.83
N LEU A 187 0.78 -17.86 10.86
CA LEU A 187 1.02 -19.30 10.67
C LEU A 187 2.50 -19.64 10.43
N HIS A 188 3.21 -18.80 9.65
CA HIS A 188 4.65 -18.95 9.45
C HIS A 188 5.45 -18.75 10.73
N ARG A 189 5.12 -17.73 11.55
CA ARG A 189 5.79 -17.52 12.84
C ARG A 189 5.62 -18.72 13.77
N TYR A 190 4.42 -19.28 13.88
CA TYR A 190 4.18 -20.49 14.68
C TYR A 190 5.01 -21.67 14.17
N ARG A 191 4.98 -21.93 12.86
CA ARG A 191 5.77 -23.02 12.27
C ARG A 191 7.26 -22.85 12.53
N ASN A 192 7.79 -21.64 12.39
CA ASN A 192 9.22 -21.34 12.61
C ASN A 192 9.61 -21.45 14.09
N ALA A 193 8.66 -21.25 15.01
CA ALA A 193 8.84 -21.49 16.44
C ALA A 193 8.76 -22.97 16.83
N GLY A 194 8.49 -23.88 15.87
CA GLY A 194 8.36 -25.32 16.11
C GLY A 194 6.94 -25.76 16.50
N GLU A 195 5.97 -24.86 16.50
CA GLU A 195 4.57 -25.21 16.78
C GLU A 195 3.95 -25.95 15.59
N THR A 196 3.21 -27.02 15.88
CA THR A 196 2.58 -27.88 14.88
C THR A 196 1.09 -27.62 14.72
N GLU A 197 0.47 -26.99 15.72
CA GLU A 197 -0.97 -26.72 15.77
C GLU A 197 -1.25 -25.28 16.18
N ILE A 198 -2.38 -24.75 15.71
CA ILE A 198 -2.92 -23.44 16.11
C ILE A 198 -4.39 -23.59 16.47
N ILE A 199 -4.88 -22.77 17.41
CA ILE A 199 -6.28 -22.81 17.86
C ILE A 199 -7.14 -21.98 16.91
N CYS A 200 -8.27 -22.54 16.47
CA CYS A 200 -9.29 -21.80 15.72
C CYS A 200 -10.18 -20.99 16.68
N ASP A 201 -10.22 -19.67 16.55
CA ASP A 201 -10.97 -18.80 17.47
C ASP A 201 -12.49 -19.04 17.48
N THR A 202 -13.06 -19.54 16.38
CA THR A 202 -14.51 -19.82 16.31
C THR A 202 -14.88 -21.13 17.01
N SER A 203 -14.04 -22.16 16.92
CA SER A 203 -14.37 -23.51 17.40
C SER A 203 -13.57 -23.96 18.62
N ILE A 204 -12.51 -23.21 18.96
CA ILE A 204 -11.50 -23.52 19.98
C ILE A 204 -10.76 -24.84 19.73
N GLN A 205 -10.93 -25.44 18.54
CA GLN A 205 -10.23 -26.66 18.16
C GLN A 205 -8.80 -26.37 17.71
N ARG A 206 -7.89 -27.28 18.03
CA ARG A 206 -6.52 -27.27 17.49
C ARG A 206 -6.54 -27.75 16.04
N VAL A 207 -5.85 -27.02 15.18
CA VAL A 207 -5.79 -27.26 13.74
C VAL A 207 -4.32 -27.40 13.33
N PRO A 208 -3.94 -28.46 12.59
CA PRO A 208 -2.57 -28.63 12.14
C PRO A 208 -2.13 -27.51 11.19
N ILE A 209 -1.05 -26.80 11.54
CA ILE A 209 -0.51 -25.68 10.75
C ILE A 209 -0.06 -26.16 9.37
N ALA A 210 0.57 -27.33 9.30
CA ALA A 210 1.03 -27.91 8.03
C ALA A 210 -0.13 -28.10 7.03
N LYS A 211 -1.32 -28.50 7.48
CA LYS A 211 -2.50 -28.68 6.61
C LYS A 211 -3.14 -27.35 6.19
N LEU A 212 -2.98 -26.29 6.99
CA LEU A 212 -3.39 -24.94 6.59
C LEU A 212 -2.45 -24.39 5.51
N LEU A 213 -1.16 -24.71 5.59
CA LEU A 213 -0.13 -24.20 4.67
C LEU A 213 0.08 -25.08 3.42
N SER A 214 -0.32 -26.36 3.42
CA SER A 214 -0.08 -27.31 2.32
C SER A 214 -0.72 -26.89 0.99
N GLY A 215 -1.77 -26.06 1.03
CA GLY A 215 -2.33 -25.46 -0.18
C GLY A 215 -1.53 -24.26 -0.69
N VAL A 216 -0.95 -23.47 0.21
CA VAL A 216 -0.40 -22.14 -0.11
C VAL A 216 1.09 -22.18 -0.42
N LEU A 217 1.78 -23.16 0.14
CA LEU A 217 3.14 -23.49 -0.24
C LEU A 217 3.06 -24.62 -1.26
N PRO A 218 3.80 -24.54 -2.37
CA PRO A 218 3.98 -25.72 -3.20
C PRO A 218 4.58 -26.80 -2.30
N GLU A 219 3.87 -27.93 -2.16
CA GLU A 219 4.46 -29.13 -1.55
C GLU A 219 5.79 -29.40 -2.24
N ASN A 220 6.74 -29.98 -1.50
CA ASN A 220 8.05 -30.46 -1.96
C ASN A 220 7.92 -31.41 -3.16
N ARG A 221 7.49 -30.90 -4.31
CA ARG A 221 7.77 -31.49 -5.60
C ARG A 221 9.26 -31.32 -5.81
N PRO A 222 9.93 -32.33 -6.39
CA PRO A 222 11.31 -32.15 -6.79
C PRO A 222 11.37 -30.84 -7.58
N VAL A 223 12.28 -29.97 -7.14
CA VAL A 223 12.80 -28.88 -7.94
C VAL A 223 12.84 -29.37 -9.39
N PRO A 224 12.15 -28.71 -10.34
CA PRO A 224 12.28 -29.06 -11.75
C PRO A 224 13.77 -29.13 -12.04
N ASP A 225 14.25 -30.25 -12.59
CA ASP A 225 15.66 -30.40 -12.95
C ASP A 225 16.06 -29.15 -13.75
N PRO A 226 17.09 -28.39 -13.34
CA PRO A 226 17.54 -27.21 -14.07
C PRO A 226 17.88 -27.50 -15.55
N LEU A 227 18.03 -28.78 -15.92
CA LEU A 227 18.26 -29.27 -17.27
C LEU A 227 16.98 -29.66 -18.04
N ASP A 228 15.79 -29.56 -17.45
CA ASP A 228 14.51 -29.78 -18.13
C ASP A 228 14.09 -28.51 -18.90
N THR A 229 14.41 -28.49 -20.20
CA THR A 229 14.21 -27.33 -21.07
C THR A 229 12.80 -27.25 -21.67
N THR A 230 11.81 -27.95 -21.12
CA THR A 230 10.43 -27.80 -21.61
C THR A 230 9.90 -26.39 -21.28
N PRO A 231 9.38 -25.63 -22.24
CA PRO A 231 9.03 -24.21 -22.05
C PRO A 231 8.12 -23.96 -20.85
N GLU A 232 7.15 -24.85 -20.63
CA GLU A 232 6.19 -24.76 -19.51
C GLU A 232 6.86 -24.94 -18.13
N ARG A 233 7.89 -25.80 -18.02
CA ARG A 233 8.58 -26.06 -16.75
C ARG A 233 9.65 -25.03 -16.44
N VAL A 234 10.29 -24.45 -17.46
CA VAL A 234 11.23 -23.33 -17.30
C VAL A 234 10.50 -22.12 -16.72
N ILE A 235 9.32 -21.80 -17.26
CA ILE A 235 8.48 -20.71 -16.76
C ILE A 235 8.03 -20.99 -15.31
N TYR A 236 7.61 -22.22 -15.00
CA TYR A 236 7.26 -22.63 -13.63
C TYR A 236 8.43 -22.46 -12.65
N ALA A 237 9.63 -22.92 -13.04
CA ALA A 237 10.82 -22.86 -12.20
C ALA A 237 11.25 -21.40 -11.96
N GLU A 238 11.25 -20.57 -13.00
CA GLU A 238 11.56 -19.13 -12.89
C GLU A 238 10.61 -18.43 -11.91
N TYR A 239 9.29 -18.67 -12.02
CA TYR A 239 8.30 -18.16 -11.07
C TYR A 239 8.45 -18.73 -9.65
N TYR A 240 8.74 -20.03 -9.52
CA TYR A 240 8.94 -20.71 -8.25
C TYR A 240 10.14 -20.13 -7.48
N TYR A 241 11.27 -19.93 -8.16
CA TYR A 241 12.49 -19.39 -7.57
C TYR A 241 12.40 -17.90 -7.31
N GLU A 242 11.80 -17.11 -8.19
CA GLU A 242 11.64 -15.67 -7.98
C GLU A 242 10.66 -15.37 -6.81
N GLY A 243 9.66 -16.23 -6.60
CA GLY A 243 8.79 -16.21 -5.42
C GLY A 243 9.48 -16.61 -4.10
N LEU A 244 10.60 -17.34 -4.17
CA LEU A 244 11.44 -17.75 -3.03
C LEU A 244 12.57 -16.75 -2.73
N THR A 245 13.13 -16.07 -3.74
CA THR A 245 14.36 -15.26 -3.62
C THR A 245 14.13 -13.78 -3.37
N VAL A 246 12.89 -13.27 -3.40
CA VAL A 246 12.65 -11.97 -2.78
C VAL A 246 12.73 -12.21 -1.27
N PRO A 247 13.77 -11.73 -0.56
CA PRO A 247 13.68 -11.70 0.88
C PRO A 247 12.37 -11.00 1.20
N MET A 248 11.52 -11.65 2.00
CA MET A 248 10.48 -10.93 2.71
C MET A 248 11.25 -9.82 3.42
N LYS A 249 11.29 -8.62 2.82
CA LYS A 249 11.77 -7.44 3.51
C LYS A 249 10.90 -7.45 4.73
N ASN A 250 11.51 -7.76 5.87
CA ASN A 250 10.85 -7.86 7.15
C ASN A 250 9.77 -6.81 7.13
N THR A 251 8.51 -7.23 7.24
CA THR A 251 7.48 -6.30 7.70
C THR A 251 8.16 -5.60 8.86
N PRO A 252 8.45 -4.27 8.77
CA PRO A 252 9.09 -3.62 9.88
C PRO A 252 8.28 -4.02 11.10
N GLU A 253 8.96 -4.50 12.14
CA GLU A 253 8.34 -4.75 13.44
C GLU A 253 7.33 -3.62 13.66
N PRO A 254 6.08 -3.91 14.08
CA PRO A 254 5.07 -2.88 14.22
C PRO A 254 5.72 -1.74 15.00
N SER A 255 5.97 -0.63 14.30
CA SER A 255 6.56 0.55 14.90
C SER A 255 5.69 0.86 16.11
N PRO A 256 6.29 1.11 17.29
CA PRO A 256 5.52 1.39 18.48
C PRO A 256 4.46 2.41 18.10
N SER A 257 3.19 2.02 18.31
CA SER A 257 2.03 2.78 17.87
C SER A 257 2.25 4.26 18.17
N PRO A 258 1.97 5.18 17.23
CA PRO A 258 2.14 6.60 17.49
C PRO A 258 1.33 6.92 18.74
N LYS A 259 2.05 7.21 19.84
CA LYS A 259 1.44 7.64 21.09
C LYS A 259 0.52 8.79 20.73
N SER A 260 -0.73 8.73 21.21
CA SER A 260 -1.76 9.67 20.82
C SER A 260 -1.22 11.12 20.91
N PRO A 261 -1.54 12.00 19.95
CA PRO A 261 -1.03 13.38 19.89
C PRO A 261 -1.18 14.17 21.21
N TRP A 262 -2.12 13.72 22.04
CA TRP A 262 -2.52 14.33 23.30
C TRP A 262 -1.67 13.92 24.51
N THR A 263 -0.83 12.88 24.40
CA THR A 263 0.02 12.43 25.52
C THR A 263 1.41 13.06 25.49
N THR A 264 1.94 13.40 24.31
CA THR A 264 3.25 14.04 24.17
C THR A 264 3.15 15.57 24.23
N GLY A 265 2.15 16.17 23.57
CA GLY A 265 1.94 17.62 23.59
C GLY A 265 1.54 18.17 24.96
N SER A 266 0.77 17.41 25.75
CA SER A 266 0.33 17.83 27.10
C SER A 266 1.50 17.87 28.10
N PHE A 267 2.48 16.98 27.98
CA PHE A 267 3.66 16.98 28.85
C PHE A 267 4.48 18.26 28.71
N TYR A 268 4.79 18.68 27.48
CA TYR A 268 5.57 19.90 27.23
C TYR A 268 4.77 21.17 27.51
N LEU A 269 3.46 21.19 27.23
CA LEU A 269 2.59 22.31 27.57
C LEU A 269 2.47 22.48 29.09
N LEU A 270 2.41 21.37 29.83
CA LEU A 270 2.40 21.39 31.30
C LEU A 270 3.74 21.90 31.86
N ILE A 271 4.89 21.50 31.29
CA ILE A 271 6.20 22.05 31.66
C ILE A 271 6.28 23.56 31.38
N ALA A 272 5.80 24.01 30.22
CA ALA A 272 5.80 25.44 29.89
C ALA A 272 4.91 26.26 30.83
N VAL A 273 3.71 25.77 31.14
CA VAL A 273 2.77 26.44 32.07
C VAL A 273 3.34 26.47 33.49
N THR A 274 3.96 25.39 33.95
CA THR A 274 4.60 25.36 35.29
C THR A 274 5.80 26.28 35.37
N MET A 275 6.62 26.37 34.31
CA MET A 275 7.75 27.30 34.24
C MET A 275 7.26 28.77 34.24
N LEU A 276 6.20 29.08 33.49
CA LEU A 276 5.58 30.41 33.49
C LEU A 276 4.99 30.77 34.86
N ALA A 277 4.32 29.83 35.51
CA ALA A 277 3.78 30.04 36.86
C ALA A 277 4.89 30.28 37.88
N ALA A 278 5.99 29.52 37.83
CA ALA A 278 7.16 29.72 38.68
C ALA A 278 7.79 31.10 38.45
N LEU A 279 7.97 31.50 37.18
CA LEU A 279 8.49 32.83 36.83
C LEU A 279 7.56 33.95 37.28
N ALA A 280 6.24 33.77 37.21
CA ALA A 280 5.26 34.76 37.70
C ALA A 280 5.30 34.90 39.23
N VAL A 281 5.50 33.80 39.98
CA VAL A 281 5.66 33.82 41.44
C VAL A 281 6.96 34.54 41.84
N ILE A 282 8.05 34.28 41.12
CA ILE A 282 9.34 34.99 41.30
C ILE A 282 9.20 36.46 40.92
N GLY A 283 8.44 36.76 39.87
CA GLY A 283 8.12 38.13 39.44
C GLY A 283 7.32 38.93 40.48
N LYS A 284 6.53 38.27 41.33
CA LYS A 284 5.84 38.93 42.46
C LYS A 284 6.77 39.29 43.62
N THR A 285 7.92 38.63 43.73
CA THR A 285 8.93 38.90 44.77
C THR A 285 9.97 39.93 44.32
N LEU A 286 10.01 40.26 43.02
CA LEU A 286 10.89 41.25 42.44
C LEU A 286 10.09 42.46 41.93
N ASN A 287 10.78 43.57 41.68
CA ASN A 287 10.17 44.86 41.34
C ASN A 287 9.28 44.80 40.07
N LEU A 288 8.18 45.56 40.05
CA LEU A 288 7.12 45.51 39.01
C LEU A 288 7.63 45.73 37.57
N TRP A 289 8.80 46.35 37.44
CA TRP A 289 9.52 46.55 36.18
C TRP A 289 10.02 45.27 35.49
N ILE A 290 10.09 44.14 36.18
CA ILE A 290 10.64 42.88 35.64
C ILE A 290 9.55 42.01 34.97
N LEU A 291 8.27 42.27 35.25
CA LEU A 291 7.13 41.61 34.61
C LEU A 291 7.15 41.58 33.07
N PRO A 292 7.41 42.70 32.36
CA PRO A 292 7.45 42.68 30.89
C PRO A 292 8.57 41.78 30.34
N VAL A 293 9.71 41.69 31.02
CA VAL A 293 10.82 40.82 30.62
C VAL A 293 10.44 39.35 30.78
N ILE A 294 9.74 39.01 31.86
CA ILE A 294 9.25 37.64 32.11
C ILE A 294 8.22 37.22 31.06
N ILE A 295 7.27 38.10 30.72
CA ILE A 295 6.24 37.82 29.70
C ILE A 295 6.90 37.59 28.34
N LEU A 296 7.87 38.43 27.96
CA LEU A 296 8.58 38.32 26.69
C LEU A 296 9.40 37.02 26.61
N GLY A 297 10.14 36.68 27.68
CA GLY A 297 10.92 35.45 27.75
C GLY A 297 10.06 34.19 27.75
N GLY A 298 8.91 34.24 28.41
CA GLY A 298 7.91 33.17 28.40
C GLY A 298 7.34 32.89 27.01
N LEU A 299 6.96 33.94 26.28
CA LEU A 299 6.41 33.83 24.92
C LEU A 299 7.45 33.33 23.90
N LEU A 300 8.72 33.71 24.09
CA LEU A 300 9.83 33.18 23.32
C LEU A 300 10.00 31.68 23.58
N LEU A 301 10.03 31.28 24.86
CA LEU A 301 10.25 29.88 25.24
C LEU A 301 9.14 28.96 24.73
N THR A 302 7.88 29.39 24.76
CA THR A 302 6.77 28.61 24.20
C THR A 302 6.87 28.46 22.67
N THR A 303 7.33 29.49 21.97
CA THR A 303 7.55 29.46 20.51
C THR A 303 8.68 28.49 20.12
N VAL A 304 9.79 28.52 20.87
CA VAL A 304 10.91 27.59 20.66
C VAL A 304 10.47 26.15 20.94
N VAL A 305 9.79 25.90 22.05
CA VAL A 305 9.29 24.55 22.39
C VAL A 305 8.28 24.06 21.34
N GLY A 306 7.37 24.93 20.86
CA GLY A 306 6.45 24.58 19.77
C GLY A 306 7.15 24.26 18.45
N GLY A 307 8.22 25.00 18.12
CA GLY A 307 9.06 24.68 16.96
C GLY A 307 9.76 23.32 17.10
N PHE A 308 10.32 23.03 18.27
CA PHE A 308 10.97 21.74 18.55
C PHE A 308 9.98 20.57 18.49
N GLN A 309 8.71 20.74 18.92
CA GLN A 309 7.66 19.73 18.73
C GLN A 309 7.43 19.41 17.25
N LEU A 310 7.37 20.43 16.39
CA LEU A 310 7.16 20.23 14.96
C LEU A 310 8.37 19.55 14.26
N LYS A 311 9.59 19.75 14.77
CA LYS A 311 10.79 19.04 14.28
C LYS A 311 10.78 17.57 14.69
N GLN A 312 10.35 17.25 15.91
CA GLN A 312 10.34 15.88 16.43
C GLN A 312 9.28 14.99 15.75
N ASP A 313 8.18 15.58 15.27
CA ASP A 313 7.12 14.88 14.53
C ASP A 313 7.45 14.63 13.03
N GLU A 314 8.69 14.88 12.58
CA GLU A 314 9.14 14.81 11.16
C GLU A 314 8.29 15.65 10.17
N ARG A 315 7.41 16.53 10.68
CA ARG A 315 6.46 17.30 9.86
C ARG A 315 7.08 18.52 9.19
N LEU A 316 8.28 18.92 9.57
CA LEU A 316 9.02 20.03 8.98
C LEU A 316 10.40 19.57 8.53
N LYS A 317 10.69 19.74 7.23
CA LYS A 317 12.06 19.64 6.68
C LYS A 317 12.95 20.69 7.36
N GLU A 318 14.21 20.34 7.63
CA GLU A 318 15.15 21.17 8.41
C GLU A 318 15.28 22.61 7.88
N GLU A 319 15.20 22.80 6.57
CA GLU A 319 15.30 24.11 5.92
C GLU A 319 14.15 25.06 6.32
N ASN A 320 12.91 24.53 6.43
CA ASN A 320 11.74 25.33 6.82
C ASN A 320 11.75 25.65 8.32
N PHE A 321 12.29 24.76 9.15
CA PHE A 321 12.42 24.99 10.59
C PHE A 321 13.41 26.13 10.89
N LEU A 322 14.56 26.16 10.20
CA LEU A 322 15.57 27.20 10.39
C LEU A 322 15.06 28.58 9.97
N GLN A 323 14.30 28.68 8.87
CA GLN A 323 13.69 29.94 8.44
C GLN A 323 12.65 30.48 9.43
N LEU A 324 11.84 29.59 10.03
CA LEU A 324 10.85 29.98 11.04
C LEU A 324 11.52 30.46 12.33
N MET A 325 12.59 29.79 12.77
CA MET A 325 13.39 30.23 13.91
C MET A 325 14.05 31.58 13.65
N GLU A 326 14.60 31.81 12.45
CA GLU A 326 15.20 33.09 12.07
C GLU A 326 14.17 34.23 12.10
N MET A 327 12.96 34.00 11.56
CA MET A 327 11.87 34.99 11.61
C MET A 327 11.43 35.30 13.05
N ALA A 328 11.37 34.29 13.92
CA ALA A 328 11.04 34.49 15.33
C ALA A 328 12.13 35.31 16.06
N PHE A 329 13.41 35.04 15.80
CA PHE A 329 14.51 35.80 16.39
C PHE A 329 14.56 37.26 15.91
N LYS A 330 14.20 37.54 14.65
CA LYS A 330 14.13 38.92 14.10
C LYS A 330 13.03 39.77 14.74
N GLN A 331 12.00 39.17 15.33
CA GLN A 331 10.91 39.90 15.98
C GLN A 331 11.25 40.37 17.42
N ILE A 332 12.41 40.00 17.96
CA ILE A 332 12.83 40.39 19.30
C ILE A 332 13.58 41.72 19.22
N PRO A 333 13.00 42.84 19.70
CA PRO A 333 13.55 44.18 19.49
C PRO A 333 14.92 44.42 20.18
N LEU A 334 15.34 43.53 21.11
CA LEU A 334 16.60 43.64 21.83
C LEU A 334 17.82 43.13 21.04
N LEU A 335 17.67 42.11 20.20
CA LEU A 335 18.79 41.51 19.45
C LEU A 335 19.21 42.37 18.26
N GLY A 336 18.25 43.06 17.62
CA GLY A 336 18.55 44.04 16.57
C GLY A 336 19.39 45.23 17.08
N LYS A 337 19.28 45.59 18.37
CA LYS A 337 20.12 46.63 18.98
C LYS A 337 21.53 46.14 19.29
N LEU A 338 21.69 44.93 19.83
CA LEU A 338 23.00 44.33 20.10
C LEU A 338 23.80 44.05 18.80
N ALA A 339 23.11 43.65 17.73
CA ALA A 339 23.73 43.48 16.42
C ALA A 339 24.20 44.82 15.82
N LYS A 340 23.43 45.90 15.98
CA LYS A 340 23.79 47.23 15.50
C LYS A 340 24.93 47.86 16.32
N GLU A 341 24.93 47.66 17.64
CA GLU A 341 25.96 48.17 18.55
C GLU A 341 27.32 47.47 18.37
N ASN A 342 27.32 46.16 18.06
CA ASN A 342 28.54 45.46 17.66
C ASN A 342 29.05 45.90 16.28
N GLN A 343 28.16 46.25 15.35
CA GLN A 343 28.55 46.69 14.01
C GLN A 343 29.15 48.12 14.03
N ASP A 344 28.58 49.04 14.82
CA ASP A 344 29.14 50.38 15.05
C ASP A 344 30.48 50.37 15.83
N ASN A 345 30.66 49.42 16.76
CA ASN A 345 31.96 49.22 17.44
C ASN A 345 33.04 48.66 16.52
N THR A 346 32.69 47.78 15.58
CA THR A 346 33.65 47.23 14.61
C THR A 346 34.08 48.28 13.58
N ASP A 347 33.17 49.17 13.18
CA ASP A 347 33.46 50.25 12.23
C ASP A 347 34.24 51.42 12.86
N SER A 348 34.12 51.65 14.17
CA SER A 348 34.87 52.70 14.89
C SER A 348 36.30 52.29 15.28
N GLU A 349 36.56 51.00 15.54
CA GLU A 349 37.93 50.46 15.69
C GLU A 349 38.69 50.45 14.35
N SER A 350 38.00 50.25 13.21
CA SER A 350 38.64 50.26 11.88
C SER A 350 39.05 51.66 11.37
N ARG A 351 38.57 52.74 12.00
CA ARG A 351 38.91 54.15 11.65
C ARG A 351 39.90 54.82 12.60
N SER A 352 40.41 54.11 13.62
CA SER A 352 41.30 54.67 14.65
C SER A 352 42.60 53.88 14.85
N SER A 353 43.16 53.35 13.78
CA SER A 353 44.56 52.89 13.72
C SER A 353 45.07 53.00 12.27
N PRO A 354 46.32 53.46 12.08
CA PRO A 354 46.67 54.79 11.54
C PRO A 354 46.47 55.01 10.03
#